data_AF-A0A6A8MIN9-F1
#
_entry.id   AF-A0A6A8MIN9-F1
#
_cell.length_a   1.000
_cell.length_b   1.000
_cell.length_c   1.000
_cell.angle_alpha   90.00
_cell.angle_beta   90.00
_cell.angle_gamma   90.00
#
_symmetry.space_group_name_H-M   'P 1'
#
loop_
_entity.id
_entity.type
_entity.pdbx_description
1 polymer ?
#
loop_
_entity_poly.entity_id
_entity_poly.type
_entity_poly.pdbx_seq_one_letter_code
_entity_poly.pdbx_strand_id
1 'polypeptide(L)' 'ILHPLPRLDEISTDVDHTKHAKYFEQAEYGKYTRAALLGLILNENGF' A
#
# COMPACT_ATOMS: atom_id res chain seq x y z
N ILE A 1 -8.65 -2.32 8.08
CA ILE A 1 -7.56 -3.25 8.42
C ILE A 1 -6.44 -3.04 7.42
N LEU A 2 -5.27 -2.70 7.92
CA LEU A 2 -4.03 -2.62 7.15
C LEU A 2 -3.22 -3.90 7.44
N HIS A 3 -2.46 -4.35 6.45
CA HIS A 3 -1.57 -5.51 6.57
C HIS A 3 -0.51 -5.45 5.47
N PRO A 4 0.79 -5.48 5.80
CA PRO A 4 1.83 -5.62 4.79
C PRO A 4 1.79 -7.04 4.24
N LEU A 5 1.28 -7.21 3.02
CA LEU A 5 1.26 -8.51 2.32
C LEU A 5 2.68 -9.08 2.09
N PRO A 6 2.84 -10.40 1.86
CA PRO A 6 1.79 -11.42 1.82
C PRO A 6 1.24 -11.73 3.22
N ARG A 7 -0.05 -12.08 3.28
CA ARG A 7 -0.63 -12.72 4.46
C ARG A 7 -0.45 -14.23 4.38
N LEU A 8 -0.35 -14.89 5.53
CA LEU A 8 -0.35 -16.34 5.71
C LEU A 8 -1.69 -16.77 6.31
N ASP A 9 -1.80 -16.74 7.63
CA ASP A 9 -2.96 -17.14 8.43
C ASP A 9 -3.43 -16.04 9.38
N GLU A 10 -2.78 -14.87 9.37
CA GLU A 10 -3.06 -13.77 10.29
C GLU A 10 -4.43 -13.10 10.03
N ILE A 11 -4.95 -13.22 8.80
CA ILE A 11 -6.22 -12.61 8.38
C ILE A 11 -6.99 -13.62 7.50
N SER A 12 -8.19 -14.00 7.95
CA SER A 12 -9.11 -14.83 7.14
C SER A 12 -9.43 -14.17 5.81
N THR A 13 -9.52 -14.98 4.75
CA THR A 13 -9.94 -14.54 3.40
C THR A 13 -11.35 -13.94 3.40
N ASP A 14 -12.21 -14.30 4.35
CA ASP A 14 -13.57 -13.75 4.47
C ASP A 14 -13.55 -12.23 4.68
N VAL A 15 -12.47 -11.70 5.25
CA VAL A 15 -12.29 -10.28 5.50
C VAL A 15 -12.20 -9.48 4.19
N ASP A 16 -11.74 -10.10 3.10
CA ASP A 16 -11.57 -9.47 1.77
C ASP A 16 -12.87 -8.87 1.24
N HIS A 17 -14.00 -9.51 1.56
CA HIS A 17 -15.32 -9.09 1.09
C HIS A 17 -15.91 -7.94 1.92
N THR A 18 -15.23 -7.51 2.98
CA THR A 18 -15.68 -6.44 3.84
C THR A 18 -15.11 -5.10 3.39
N LYS A 19 -15.86 -4.01 3.64
CA LYS A 19 -15.35 -2.63 3.46
C LYS A 19 -14.11 -2.30 4.31
N HIS A 20 -13.74 -3.19 5.23
CA HIS A 20 -12.62 -3.00 6.14
C HIS A 20 -11.31 -3.58 5.60
N ALA A 21 -11.32 -4.38 4.52
CA ALA A 21 -10.11 -4.88 3.86
C ALA A 21 -9.38 -3.77 3.09
N LYS A 22 -8.45 -3.08 3.77
CA LYS A 22 -7.71 -1.93 3.23
C LYS A 22 -6.27 -2.25 2.83
N TYR A 23 -5.82 -3.49 3.02
CA TYR A 23 -4.47 -3.95 2.62
C TYR A 23 -4.24 -3.96 1.11
N PHE A 24 -5.29 -4.11 0.29
CA PHE A 24 -5.17 -3.96 -1.17
C PHE A 24 -4.89 -2.50 -1.58
N GLU A 25 -5.70 -1.57 -1.08
CA GLU A 25 -5.49 -0.12 -1.28
C GLU A 25 -4.12 0.31 -0.74
N GLN A 26 -3.72 -0.21 0.43
CA GLN A 26 -2.39 0.02 1.01
C GLN A 26 -1.26 -0.41 0.08
N ALA A 27 -1.35 -1.61 -0.52
CA ALA A 27 -0.33 -2.10 -1.46
C ALA A 27 -0.24 -1.21 -2.71
N GLU A 28 -1.39 -0.75 -3.22
CA GLU A 28 -1.43 0.20 -4.33
C GLU A 28 -0.81 1.55 -3.95
N TYR A 29 -1.14 2.08 -2.78
CA TYR A 29 -0.56 3.33 -2.27
C TYR A 29 0.97 3.26 -2.15
N GLY A 30 1.53 2.08 -1.86
CA GLY A 30 2.97 1.85 -1.91
C GLY A 30 3.63 2.17 -3.26
N LYS A 31 2.92 2.09 -4.38
CA LYS A 31 3.40 2.54 -5.71
C LYS A 31 3.49 4.07 -5.75
N TYR A 32 2.40 4.75 -5.38
CA TYR A 32 2.33 6.22 -5.43
C TYR A 32 3.32 6.87 -4.46
N THR A 33 3.41 6.35 -3.22
CA THR A 33 4.36 6.83 -2.22
C THR A 33 5.79 6.72 -2.71
N ARG A 34 6.17 5.58 -3.31
CA ARG A 34 7.53 5.40 -3.84
C ARG A 34 7.80 6.30 -5.05
N ALA A 35 6.83 6.48 -5.95
CA ALA A 35 6.98 7.40 -7.08
C ALA A 35 7.19 8.85 -6.61
N ALA A 36 6.38 9.32 -5.65
CA ALA A 36 6.53 10.64 -5.07
C ALA A 36 7.88 10.79 -4.33
N LEU A 37 8.27 9.79 -3.54
CA LEU A 37 9.55 9.81 -2.83
C LEU A 37 10.74 9.86 -3.81
N LEU A 38 10.72 9.05 -4.87
CA LEU A 38 11.76 9.07 -5.89
C LEU A 38 11.80 10.42 -6.61
N GLY A 39 10.65 11.01 -6.93
CA GLY A 39 10.61 12.34 -7.51
C GLY A 39 11.17 13.41 -6.57
N LEU A 40 10.96 13.31 -5.25
CA LEU A 40 11.49 14.28 -4.28
C LEU A 40 13.01 14.20 -4.18
N ILE A 41 13.57 12.99 -4.30
CA ILE A 41 15.00 12.74 -4.13
C ILE A 41 15.78 12.98 -5.43
N LEU A 42 15.20 12.61 -6.57
CA LEU A 42 15.90 12.59 -7.86
C LEU A 42 15.64 13.84 -8.71
N ASN A 43 14.65 14.67 -8.38
CA ASN A 43 14.38 15.90 -9.12
C ASN A 43 15.18 17.07 -8.53
N GLU A 44 16.26 17.46 -9.23
CA GLU A 44 17.12 18.58 -8.84
C GLU A 44 16.38 19.93 -8.73
N ASN A 45 15.28 20.09 -9.46
CA ASN A 45 14.48 21.32 -9.48
C ASN A 45 13.31 21.32 -8.49
N GLY A 46 13.13 20.24 -7.71
CA GLY A 46 11.98 20.06 -6.84
C GLY A 46 10.65 19.84 -7.58
N PHE A 47 9.62 19.45 -6.83
CA PHE A 47 8.25 19.34 -7.35
C PHE A 47 7.56 20.69 -7.48
#